data_AF-A0A0L9U3E2-F1
#
_entry.id   AF-A0A0L9U3E2-F1
#
_cell.length_a   1.000
_cell.length_b   1.000
_cell.length_c   1.000
_cell.angle_alpha   90.00
_cell.angle_beta   90.00
_cell.angle_gamma   90.00
#
_symmetry.space_group_name_H-M   'P 1'
#
loop_
_entity.id
_entity.type
_entity.pdbx_description
1 polymer ?
#
loop_
_entity_poly.entity_id
_entity_poly.type
_entity_poly.pdbx_seq_one_letter_code
_entity_poly.pdbx_strand_id
1 'polypeptide(L)'
;MVALIGAHTHCDQFTHRLFGFSKTSETDPTYSPEYAAGLRKLCENYMKDSTIAAYNDVITPVKFNNMYSKNLQRGLGLLVTDSALFTDTRTKPFVETYADDEGKFFQDFSHAIEKLSALDVKTGKEGEVRSRCDSFNAFNS
;
A
#
# COMPACT_ATOMS: atom_id res chain seq x y z
N MET A 1 -7.86 -8.70 1.02
CA MET A 1 -7.18 -7.43 1.32
C MET A 1 -6.00 -7.26 0.37
N VAL A 2 -6.27 -6.90 -0.89
CA VAL A 2 -5.26 -6.67 -1.95
C VAL A 2 -5.46 -5.28 -2.57
N ALA A 3 -6.70 -4.82 -2.60
CA ALA A 3 -7.12 -3.65 -3.37
C ALA A 3 -6.87 -2.30 -2.66
N LEU A 4 -6.58 -2.27 -1.35
CA LEU A 4 -6.59 -1.04 -0.52
C LEU A 4 -5.23 -0.33 -0.34
N ILE A 5 -4.17 -0.76 -1.02
CA ILE A 5 -2.80 -0.31 -0.74
C ILE A 5 -2.33 0.64 -1.86
N GLY A 6 -2.38 1.96 -1.64
CA GLY A 6 -2.14 2.94 -2.71
C GLY A 6 -1.76 4.35 -2.26
N ALA A 7 -1.09 4.52 -1.13
CA ALA A 7 -0.62 5.82 -0.63
C ALA A 7 0.89 6.03 -0.84
N HIS A 8 1.39 7.26 -0.64
CA HIS A 8 2.84 7.48 -0.51
C HIS A 8 3.35 6.83 0.76
N THR A 9 4.54 6.25 0.69
CA THR A 9 5.20 5.61 1.83
C THR A 9 6.53 6.31 2.09
N HIS A 10 6.77 6.71 3.33
CA HIS A 10 8.03 7.27 3.78
C HIS A 10 9.15 6.22 3.79
N CYS A 11 10.39 6.63 3.47
CA CYS A 11 11.53 5.73 3.38
C CYS A 11 11.81 4.94 4.67
N ASP A 12 11.55 5.53 5.84
CA ASP A 12 11.73 4.87 7.14
C ASP A 12 10.86 3.60 7.30
N GLN A 13 9.77 3.48 6.53
CA GLN A 13 8.87 2.32 6.58
C GLN A 13 9.39 1.09 5.81
N PHE A 14 10.30 1.26 4.85
CA PHE A 14 10.74 0.16 3.96
C PHE A 14 12.25 0.08 3.72
N THR A 15 13.04 1.03 4.21
CA THR A 15 14.51 1.04 4.06
C THR A 15 15.20 -0.17 4.68
N HIS A 16 14.59 -0.85 5.65
CA HIS A 16 15.06 -2.15 6.16
C HIS A 16 15.12 -3.24 5.07
N ARG A 17 14.37 -3.08 3.97
CA ARG A 17 14.44 -3.95 2.79
C ARG A 17 15.58 -3.59 1.85
N LEU A 18 16.09 -2.37 1.95
CA LEU A 18 17.10 -1.84 1.04
C LEU A 18 18.49 -1.92 1.63
N PHE A 19 18.62 -1.70 2.94
CA PHE A 19 19.87 -1.64 3.69
C PHE A 19 19.86 -2.68 4.83
N GLY A 20 20.82 -3.60 4.83
CA GLY A 20 20.95 -4.61 5.88
C GLY A 20 19.76 -5.57 6.00
N PHE A 21 19.14 -5.98 4.89
CA PHE A 21 17.94 -6.83 4.89
C PHE A 21 18.12 -8.14 5.69
N SER A 22 19.25 -8.82 5.54
CA SER A 22 19.58 -10.01 6.31
C SER A 22 21.09 -10.17 6.50
N LYS A 23 21.52 -11.17 7.28
CA LYS A 23 22.94 -11.50 7.43
C LYS A 23 23.62 -11.94 6.13
N THR A 24 22.85 -12.37 5.15
CA THR A 24 23.34 -12.95 3.88
C THR A 24 22.98 -12.12 2.66
N SER A 25 22.11 -11.12 2.79
CA SER A 25 21.70 -10.24 1.70
C SER A 25 21.52 -8.81 2.20
N GLU A 26 22.21 -7.87 1.55
CA GLU A 26 22.12 -6.44 1.85
C GLU A 26 20.75 -5.87 1.48
N THR A 27 20.16 -6.37 0.39
CA THR A 27 18.88 -5.92 -0.16
C THR A 27 17.92 -7.11 -0.26
N ASP A 28 16.63 -6.85 -0.07
CA ASP A 28 15.57 -7.83 -0.22
C ASP A 28 15.57 -8.40 -1.65
N PRO A 29 15.76 -9.71 -1.82
CA PRO A 29 15.87 -10.34 -3.14
C PRO A 29 14.55 -10.38 -3.91
N THR A 30 13.43 -10.01 -3.28
CA THR A 30 12.12 -9.91 -3.96
C THR A 30 11.98 -8.63 -4.79
N TYR A 31 12.88 -7.66 -4.63
CA TYR A 31 12.96 -6.50 -5.52
C TYR A 31 13.61 -6.84 -6.87
N SER A 32 13.15 -6.19 -7.93
CA SER A 32 13.97 -6.02 -9.13
C SER A 32 15.25 -5.26 -8.76
N PRO A 33 16.44 -5.70 -9.24
CA PRO A 33 17.71 -5.04 -8.93
C PRO A 33 17.74 -3.55 -9.28
N GLU A 34 17.20 -3.19 -10.44
CA GLU A 34 17.15 -1.80 -10.92
C GLU A 34 16.25 -0.94 -10.03
N TYR A 35 15.12 -1.50 -9.60
CA TYR A 35 14.21 -0.80 -8.71
C TYR A 35 14.81 -0.59 -7.32
N ALA A 36 15.45 -1.61 -6.76
CA ALA A 36 16.16 -1.48 -5.49
C ALA A 36 17.27 -0.43 -5.55
N ALA A 37 18.04 -0.39 -6.65
CA ALA A 37 19.06 0.64 -6.85
C ALA A 37 18.46 2.06 -6.89
N GLY A 38 17.33 2.24 -7.58
CA GLY A 38 16.59 3.50 -7.60
C GLY A 38 16.10 3.91 -6.22
N LEU A 39 15.50 3.00 -5.45
CA LEU A 39 15.02 3.26 -4.10
C LEU A 39 16.17 3.57 -3.12
N ARG A 40 17.31 2.88 -3.23
CA ARG A 40 18.49 3.16 -2.40
C ARG A 40 19.00 4.59 -2.63
N LYS A 41 19.02 5.05 -3.88
CA LYS A 41 19.40 6.43 -4.21
C LYS A 41 18.38 7.44 -3.69
N LEU A 42 17.08 7.17 -3.87
CA LEU A 42 16.02 8.02 -3.36
C LEU A 42 16.11 8.18 -1.84
N CYS A 43 16.30 7.07 -1.13
CA CYS A 43 16.32 7.03 0.32
C CYS A 43 17.71 7.25 0.93
N GLU A 44 18.73 7.72 0.21
CA GLU A 44 20.10 7.82 0.73
C GLU A 44 20.23 8.73 1.98
N ASN A 45 19.35 9.73 2.10
CA ASN A 45 19.36 10.73 3.18
C ASN A 45 18.14 10.63 4.11
N TYR A 46 17.40 9.52 4.11
CA TYR A 46 16.15 9.37 4.87
C TYR A 46 16.31 9.56 6.40
N MET A 47 17.51 9.31 6.95
CA MET A 47 17.79 9.53 8.37
C MET A 47 17.95 11.02 8.72
N LYS A 48 18.23 11.87 7.73
CA LYS A 48 18.36 13.33 7.89
C LYS A 48 17.07 14.07 7.54
N ASP A 49 16.26 13.48 6.67
CA ASP A 49 14.99 14.02 6.20
C ASP A 49 13.93 12.91 6.17
N SER A 50 13.03 12.92 7.15
CA SER A 50 11.94 11.96 7.27
C SER A 50 10.80 12.20 6.26
N THR A 51 10.84 13.31 5.51
CA THR A 51 9.82 13.61 4.50
C THR A 51 10.05 12.88 3.18
N ILE A 52 11.23 12.27 2.99
CA ILE A 52 11.54 11.50 1.79
C ILE A 52 10.61 10.29 1.72
N ALA A 53 9.85 10.22 0.63
CA ALA A 53 8.86 9.20 0.36
C ALA A 53 8.96 8.68 -1.07
N ALA A 54 8.45 7.47 -1.28
CA ALA A 54 8.31 6.83 -2.57
C ALA A 54 6.83 6.56 -2.88
N TYR A 55 6.51 6.47 -4.17
CA TYR A 55 5.21 6.05 -4.65
C TYR A 55 5.07 4.53 -4.55
N ASN A 56 3.94 4.02 -4.05
CA ASN A 56 3.63 2.59 -4.08
C ASN A 56 3.50 2.04 -5.51
N ASP A 57 3.11 2.89 -6.46
CA ASP A 57 3.16 2.61 -7.90
C ASP A 57 4.18 3.55 -8.56
N VAL A 58 5.34 3.01 -8.90
CA VAL A 58 6.42 3.75 -9.56
C VAL A 58 6.13 4.07 -11.04
N ILE A 59 5.18 3.37 -11.66
CA ILE A 59 4.86 3.49 -13.10
C ILE A 59 3.72 4.48 -13.33
N THR A 60 2.64 4.40 -12.56
CA THR A 60 1.49 5.32 -12.66
C THR A 60 1.10 5.94 -11.31
N PRO A 61 1.99 6.74 -10.69
CA PRO A 61 1.88 7.18 -9.30
C PRO A 61 0.60 7.95 -8.91
N VAL A 62 -0.07 8.56 -9.89
CA VAL A 62 -1.27 9.39 -9.68
C VAL A 62 -2.52 8.82 -10.34
N LYS A 63 -2.43 7.62 -10.96
CA LYS A 63 -3.55 7.00 -11.64
C LYS A 63 -3.99 5.76 -10.86
N PHE A 64 -5.27 5.73 -10.52
CA PHE A 64 -5.88 4.54 -9.94
C PHE A 64 -6.26 3.57 -11.07
N ASN A 65 -5.50 2.47 -11.17
CA ASN A 65 -5.59 1.47 -12.23
C ASN A 65 -5.01 0.13 -11.73
N ASN A 66 -4.88 -0.88 -12.61
CA ASN A 66 -4.32 -2.17 -12.22
C ASN A 66 -2.77 -2.27 -12.30
N MET A 67 -2.08 -1.15 -12.53
CA MET A 67 -0.61 -1.14 -12.67
C MET A 67 0.08 -1.58 -11.38
N TYR A 68 -0.51 -1.28 -10.22
CA TYR A 68 -0.04 -1.81 -8.94
C TYR A 68 0.11 -3.34 -8.97
N SER A 69 -0.89 -4.09 -9.43
CA SER A 69 -0.83 -5.56 -9.53
C SER A 69 0.22 -6.04 -10.55
N LYS A 70 0.34 -5.35 -11.69
CA LYS A 70 1.38 -5.62 -12.70
C LYS A 70 2.78 -5.40 -12.14
N ASN A 71 2.96 -4.39 -11.30
CA ASN A 71 4.24 -4.07 -10.67
C ASN A 71 4.67 -5.15 -9.67
N LEU A 72 3.75 -5.77 -8.93
CA LEU A 72 4.09 -6.85 -7.99
C LEU A 72 4.74 -8.03 -8.69
N GLN A 73 4.23 -8.41 -9.87
CA GLN A 73 4.79 -9.49 -10.70
C GLN A 73 6.23 -9.20 -11.16
N ARG A 74 6.58 -7.92 -11.27
CA ARG A 74 7.88 -7.42 -11.76
C ARG A 74 8.88 -7.16 -10.63
N GLY A 75 8.55 -7.49 -9.39
CA GLY A 75 9.37 -7.17 -8.23
C GLY A 75 9.44 -5.67 -7.92
N LEU A 76 8.39 -4.92 -8.29
CA LEU A 76 8.28 -3.47 -8.08
C LEU A 76 7.38 -3.10 -6.89
N GLY A 77 7.02 -4.06 -6.03
CA GLY A 77 6.23 -3.82 -4.83
C GLY A 77 7.07 -3.18 -3.71
N LEU A 78 6.67 -2.00 -3.23
CA LEU A 78 7.46 -1.17 -2.32
C LEU A 78 7.52 -1.74 -0.89
N LEU A 79 6.42 -2.25 -0.36
CA LEU A 79 6.38 -2.81 0.98
C LEU A 79 6.64 -4.31 0.98
N VAL A 80 7.11 -4.84 2.12
CA VAL A 80 7.21 -6.31 2.31
C VAL A 80 5.85 -6.98 2.04
N THR A 81 4.77 -6.33 2.48
CA THR A 81 3.40 -6.80 2.27
C THR A 81 3.02 -6.87 0.80
N ASP A 82 3.56 -5.98 -0.03
CA ASP A 82 3.24 -5.93 -1.47
C ASP A 82 3.89 -7.12 -2.18
N SER A 83 5.16 -7.39 -1.87
CA SER A 83 5.84 -8.60 -2.35
C SER A 83 5.17 -9.87 -1.82
N ALA A 84 4.73 -9.89 -0.56
CA ALA A 84 4.02 -11.02 0.03
C ALA A 84 2.71 -11.35 -0.70
N LEU A 85 2.00 -10.35 -1.23
CA LEU A 85 0.78 -10.58 -2.01
C LEU A 85 1.03 -11.44 -3.26
N PHE A 86 2.21 -11.30 -3.89
CA PHE A 86 2.56 -12.07 -5.08
C PHE A 86 3.29 -13.37 -4.76
N THR A 87 4.01 -13.46 -3.64
CA THR A 87 4.74 -14.68 -3.26
C THR A 87 3.90 -15.69 -2.47
N ASP A 88 2.88 -15.25 -1.75
CA ASP A 88 1.95 -16.15 -1.05
C ASP A 88 0.99 -16.81 -2.05
N THR A 89 0.94 -18.15 -2.01
CA THR A 89 0.16 -18.98 -2.94
C THR A 89 -1.34 -18.71 -2.88
N ARG A 90 -1.85 -18.18 -1.77
CA ARG A 90 -3.28 -17.89 -1.58
C ARG A 90 -3.68 -16.56 -2.23
N THR A 91 -2.78 -15.59 -2.28
CA THR A 91 -3.06 -14.25 -2.81
C THR A 91 -2.56 -14.07 -4.24
N LYS A 92 -1.51 -14.81 -4.64
CA LYS A 92 -0.92 -14.75 -5.97
C LYS A 92 -1.93 -14.85 -7.12
N PRO A 93 -2.91 -15.79 -7.11
CA PRO A 93 -3.88 -15.89 -8.22
C PRO A 93 -4.74 -14.63 -8.39
N PHE A 94 -5.05 -13.93 -7.29
CA PHE A 94 -5.77 -12.66 -7.35
C PHE A 94 -4.91 -11.54 -7.93
N VAL A 95 -3.62 -11.48 -7.55
CA VAL A 95 -2.68 -10.52 -8.13
C VAL A 95 -2.55 -10.73 -9.63
N GLU A 96 -2.42 -11.97 -10.08
CA GLU A 96 -2.37 -12.32 -11.51
C GLU A 96 -3.66 -11.92 -12.23
N THR A 97 -4.81 -12.29 -11.67
CA THR A 97 -6.12 -11.90 -12.23
C THR A 97 -6.25 -10.39 -12.37
N TYR A 98 -5.90 -9.62 -11.34
CA TYR A 98 -6.01 -8.16 -11.39
C TYR A 98 -5.00 -7.53 -12.34
N ALA A 99 -3.79 -8.09 -12.47
CA ALA A 99 -2.80 -7.62 -13.43
C ALA A 99 -3.29 -7.80 -14.88
N ASP A 100 -3.99 -8.90 -15.17
CA ASP A 100 -4.49 -9.21 -16.51
C ASP A 100 -5.82 -8.49 -16.83
N ASP A 101 -6.69 -8.30 -15.84
CA ASP A 101 -8.03 -7.73 -16.00
C ASP A 101 -8.28 -6.53 -15.05
N GLU A 102 -8.18 -5.33 -15.62
CA GLU A 102 -8.46 -4.08 -14.89
C GLU A 102 -9.94 -3.94 -14.51
N GLY A 103 -10.87 -4.48 -15.31
CA GLY A 103 -12.29 -4.47 -14.99
C GLY A 103 -12.59 -5.31 -13.74
N LYS A 104 -11.99 -6.50 -13.65
CA LYS A 104 -12.09 -7.36 -12.47
C LYS A 104 -11.48 -6.72 -11.24
N PHE A 105 -10.35 -6.04 -11.38
CA PHE A 105 -9.74 -5.26 -10.30
C PHE A 105 -10.71 -4.21 -9.75
N PHE A 106 -11.31 -3.38 -10.61
CA PHE A 106 -12.25 -2.35 -10.16
C PHE A 106 -13.53 -2.92 -9.55
N GLN A 107 -14.06 -4.00 -10.11
CA GLN A 107 -15.24 -4.69 -9.58
C GLN A 107 -15.00 -5.18 -8.14
N ASP A 108 -13.88 -5.87 -7.91
CA ASP A 108 -13.57 -6.39 -6.58
C ASP A 108 -13.16 -5.29 -5.60
N PHE A 109 -12.48 -4.24 -6.09
CA PHE A 109 -12.15 -3.07 -5.29
C PHE A 109 -13.42 -2.38 -4.78
N SER A 110 -14.41 -2.10 -5.64
CA SER A 110 -15.65 -1.44 -5.23
C SER A 110 -16.43 -2.30 -4.24
N HIS A 111 -16.55 -3.60 -4.49
CA HIS A 111 -17.20 -4.54 -3.56
C HIS A 111 -16.49 -4.54 -2.19
N ALA A 112 -15.15 -4.58 -2.18
CA ALA A 112 -14.39 -4.56 -0.94
C ALA A 112 -14.59 -3.27 -0.14
N ILE A 113 -14.62 -2.11 -0.80
CA ILE A 113 -14.89 -0.81 -0.16
C ILE A 113 -16.32 -0.75 0.39
N GLU A 114 -17.32 -1.25 -0.34
CA GLU A 114 -18.71 -1.32 0.15
C GLU A 114 -18.80 -2.15 1.43
N LYS A 115 -18.20 -3.34 1.44
CA LYS A 115 -18.15 -4.20 2.64
C LYS A 115 -17.43 -3.53 3.81
N LEU A 116 -16.31 -2.86 3.55
CA LEU A 116 -15.56 -2.16 4.58
C LEU A 116 -16.37 -0.98 5.14
N SER A 117 -17.10 -0.26 4.28
CA SER A 117 -17.91 0.90 4.68
C SER A 117 -19.09 0.52 5.59
N ALA A 118 -19.52 -0.74 5.56
CA ALA A 118 -20.60 -1.28 6.39
C ALA A 118 -20.11 -1.89 7.71
N LEU A 119 -18.79 -1.96 7.95
CA LEU A 119 -18.23 -2.55 9.15
C LEU A 119 -18.38 -1.62 10.35
N ASP A 120 -18.98 -2.12 11.44
CA ASP A 120 -19.13 -1.42 12.73
C ASP A 120 -19.75 0.00 12.63
N VAL A 121 -20.65 0.18 11.66
CA VAL A 121 -21.34 1.46 11.45
C VAL A 121 -22.31 1.72 12.61
N LYS A 122 -22.17 2.90 13.21
CA LYS A 122 -23.12 3.41 14.20
C LYS A 122 -24.41 3.84 13.53
N THR A 123 -25.55 3.33 13.99
CA THR A 123 -26.87 3.64 13.40
C THR A 123 -27.88 4.13 14.45
N GLY A 124 -28.95 4.78 13.99
CA GLY A 124 -30.02 5.25 14.88
C GLY A 124 -29.52 6.28 15.90
N LYS A 125 -29.49 5.90 17.18
CA LYS A 125 -29.06 6.76 18.30
C LYS A 125 -27.64 6.46 18.78
N GLU A 126 -26.89 5.63 18.06
CA GLU A 126 -25.51 5.29 18.40
C GLU A 126 -24.57 6.41 17.95
N GLY A 127 -23.84 7.03 18.90
CA GLY A 127 -22.92 8.12 18.60
C GLY A 127 -23.61 9.47 18.38
N GLU A 128 -22.97 10.33 17.58
CA GLU A 128 -23.43 11.69 17.31
C GLU A 128 -23.02 12.13 15.90
N VAL A 129 -23.77 13.07 15.31
CA VAL A 129 -23.29 13.82 14.15
C VAL A 129 -22.44 14.98 14.66
N ARG A 130 -21.13 14.89 14.42
CA ARG A 130 -20.18 15.91 14.90
C ARG A 130 -20.31 17.20 14.09
N SER A 131 -20.38 18.32 14.79
CA SER A 131 -20.27 19.65 14.16
C SER A 131 -18.84 19.96 13.72
N ARG A 132 -17.87 19.32 14.38
CA ARG A 132 -16.44 19.41 14.13
C ARG A 132 -15.82 18.02 14.19
N CYS A 133 -15.14 17.59 13.13
CA CYS A 133 -14.59 16.22 13.07
C CYS A 133 -13.51 15.94 14.12
N ASP A 134 -12.80 16.98 14.56
CA ASP A 134 -11.67 16.94 15.47
C ASP A 134 -12.05 17.02 16.96
N SER A 135 -13.33 17.16 17.30
CA SER A 135 -13.81 17.21 18.69
C SER A 135 -15.16 16.53 18.88
N PHE A 136 -15.45 16.07 20.09
CA PHE A 136 -16.82 15.70 20.47
C PHE A 136 -17.69 16.95 20.58
N ASN A 137 -19.01 16.83 20.36
CA ASN A 137 -19.90 17.94 20.66
C ASN A 137 -19.93 18.16 22.18
N ALA A 138 -19.91 19.43 22.61
CA ALA A 138 -20.12 19.77 24.01
C ALA A 138 -21.62 19.79 24.29
N PHE A 139 -22.10 18.85 25.09
CA PHE A 139 -23.44 18.90 25.66
C PHE A 139 -23.32 19.61 27.01
N ASN A 140 -23.82 20.85 27.10
CA ASN A 140 -23.99 21.49 28.41
C ASN A 140 -25.12 20.72 29.13
N SER A 141 -24.74 19.98 30.18
CA SER A 141 -25.68 19.35 31.12
C SER A 141 -26.39 20.38 31.99
#